data_AF-A0A2G9XKX3-F1
#
_entry.id   AF-A0A2G9XKX3-F1
#
_cell.length_a   1.000
_cell.length_b   1.000
_cell.length_c   1.000
_cell.angle_alpha   90.00
_cell.angle_beta   90.00
_cell.angle_gamma   90.00
#
_symmetry.space_group_name_H-M   'P 1'
#
loop_
_entity.id
_entity.type
_entity.pdbx_description
1 polymer ?
#
loop_
_entity_poly.entity_id
_entity_poly.type
_entity_poly.pdbx_seq_one_letter_code
_entity_poly.pdbx_strand_id
1 'polypeptide(L)'
;IPGQEIHLHREHVVELFLRDRVFRFCAHPFFGNGFDDFLDKEGGNIHGIEIKNGSWQLQEDRVREVAGRYNLLLLENSDAHSVRDIASHYNEIDLEDLYRSAEVSGY
;
A
#
# COMPACT_ATOMS: atom_id res chain seq x y z
N ILE A 1 -4.58 13.12 5.57
CA ILE A 1 -4.77 12.04 6.56
C ILE A 1 -3.41 11.80 7.21
N PRO A 2 -3.29 11.78 8.55
CA PRO A 2 -2.02 11.46 9.21
C PRO A 2 -1.60 10.01 8.90
N GLY A 3 -0.30 9.77 8.81
CA GLY A 3 0.21 8.42 8.57
C GLY A 3 1.67 8.27 8.95
N GLN A 4 2.15 7.03 8.92
CA GLN A 4 3.54 6.67 9.16
C GLN A 4 3.96 5.51 8.28
N GLU A 5 5.25 5.40 8.00
CA GLU A 5 5.83 4.18 7.45
C GLU A 5 6.37 3.32 8.61
N ILE A 6 6.07 2.02 8.55
CA ILE A 6 6.58 1.01 9.46
C ILE A 6 7.26 -0.10 8.67
N HIS A 7 8.15 -0.84 9.32
CA HIS A 7 8.71 -2.06 8.77
C HIS A 7 7.98 -3.27 9.35
N LEU A 8 7.31 -4.04 8.49
CA LEU A 8 6.75 -5.34 8.83
C LEU A 8 7.56 -6.42 8.13
N HIS A 9 8.29 -7.21 8.91
CA HIS A 9 9.28 -8.14 8.41
C HIS A 9 10.35 -7.45 7.54
N ARG A 10 10.30 -7.63 6.22
CA ARG A 10 11.22 -7.02 5.25
C ARG A 10 10.53 -5.99 4.36
N GLU A 11 9.22 -5.80 4.53
CA GLU A 11 8.41 -4.93 3.71
C GLU A 11 8.18 -3.59 4.40
N HIS A 12 8.05 -2.55 3.60
CA HIS A 12 7.67 -1.22 4.06
C HIS A 12 6.16 -1.10 3.92
N VAL A 13 5.51 -0.76 5.02
CA VAL A 13 4.05 -0.63 5.08
C VAL A 13 3.73 0.76 5.58
N VAL A 14 2.89 1.46 4.83
CA VAL A 14 2.36 2.76 5.26
C VAL A 14 1.04 2.54 5.97
N GLU A 15 0.93 3.09 7.16
CA GLU A 15 -0.30 3.21 7.92
C GLU A 15 -0.89 4.60 7.74
N LEU A 16 -2.15 4.67 7.32
CA LEU A 16 -2.95 5.88 7.33
C LEU A 16 -3.98 5.77 8.46
N PHE A 17 -3.90 6.71 9.42
CA PHE A 17 -4.79 6.75 10.57
C PHE A 17 -6.10 7.41 10.19
N LEU A 18 -7.08 6.57 9.84
CA LEU A 18 -8.47 6.96 9.70
C LEU A 18 -9.10 6.99 11.10
N ARG A 19 -10.12 7.83 11.32
CA ARG A 19 -10.66 8.16 12.66
C ARG A 19 -10.68 7.00 13.67
N ASP A 20 -11.24 5.86 13.27
CA ASP A 20 -11.46 4.66 14.08
C ASP A 20 -10.74 3.41 13.54
N ARG A 21 -9.94 3.55 12.47
CA ARG A 21 -9.37 2.42 11.73
C ARG A 21 -8.02 2.77 11.09
N VAL A 22 -7.24 1.76 10.72
CA VAL A 22 -5.95 1.96 10.06
C VAL A 22 -6.00 1.36 8.67
N PHE A 23 -5.90 2.21 7.64
CA PHE A 23 -5.66 1.73 6.29
C PHE A 23 -4.16 1.43 6.15
N ARG A 24 -3.83 0.31 5.53
CA ARG A 24 -2.44 -0.15 5.36
C ARG A 24 -2.18 -0.51 3.93
N PHE A 25 -1.03 -0.08 3.40
CA PHE A 25 -0.60 -0.52 2.09
C PHE A 25 0.90 -0.78 2.03
N CYS A 26 1.32 -1.70 1.17
CA CYS A 26 2.73 -1.95 0.92
C CYS A 26 3.31 -0.85 0.05
N ALA A 27 4.31 -0.13 0.57
CA ALA A 27 5.08 0.85 -0.17
C ALA A 27 6.17 0.16 -0.98
N HIS A 28 6.38 0.62 -2.21
CA HIS A 28 7.42 0.18 -3.16
C HIS A 28 7.76 -1.32 -3.04
N PRO A 29 6.78 -2.21 -3.28
CA PRO A 29 6.88 -3.63 -2.93
C PRO A 29 8.06 -4.31 -3.64
N PHE A 30 8.80 -5.12 -2.88
CA PHE A 30 9.88 -5.93 -3.42
C PHE A 30 9.48 -7.42 -3.44
N PHE A 31 9.17 -7.95 -4.62
CA PHE A 31 8.76 -9.35 -4.82
C PHE A 31 9.93 -10.37 -4.72
N GLY A 32 10.70 -10.31 -3.64
CA GLY A 32 11.71 -11.31 -3.32
C GLY A 32 11.10 -12.57 -2.68
N ASN A 33 11.97 -13.53 -2.32
CA ASN A 33 11.60 -14.84 -1.76
C ASN A 33 10.82 -14.81 -0.42
N GLY A 34 10.47 -13.64 0.13
CA GLY A 34 9.72 -13.50 1.38
C GLY A 34 8.41 -12.71 1.25
N PHE A 35 8.07 -12.22 0.06
CA PHE A 35 6.88 -11.38 -0.12
C PHE A 35 5.58 -12.19 -0.02
N ASP A 36 5.54 -13.39 -0.59
CA ASP A 36 4.38 -14.28 -0.49
C ASP A 36 4.18 -14.71 0.99
N ASP A 37 5.25 -15.06 1.71
CA ASP A 37 5.21 -15.37 3.16
C ASP A 37 4.72 -14.19 4.00
N PHE A 38 5.05 -12.96 3.60
CA PHE A 38 4.56 -11.74 4.24
C PHE A 38 3.05 -11.59 4.03
N LEU A 39 2.57 -11.77 2.80
CA LEU A 39 1.13 -11.69 2.50
C LEU A 39 0.33 -12.80 3.20
N ASP A 40 0.89 -13.99 3.36
CA ASP A 40 0.21 -15.08 4.07
C ASP A 40 0.02 -14.78 5.57
N LYS A 41 0.93 -14.01 6.18
CA LYS A 41 0.87 -13.65 7.62
C LYS A 41 0.10 -12.37 7.86
N GLU A 42 0.35 -11.36 7.05
CA GLU A 42 -0.08 -9.98 7.28
C GLU A 42 -1.15 -9.53 6.27
N GLY A 43 -1.35 -10.25 5.17
CA GLY A 43 -2.21 -9.82 4.06
C GLY A 43 -3.66 -9.56 4.45
N GLY A 44 -4.18 -10.21 5.49
CA GLY A 44 -5.50 -9.92 6.05
C GLY A 44 -5.64 -8.51 6.67
N ASN A 45 -4.53 -7.83 6.92
CA ASN A 45 -4.45 -6.46 7.44
C ASN A 45 -3.88 -5.46 6.42
N ILE A 46 -3.62 -5.90 5.19
CA ILE A 46 -3.13 -5.07 4.08
C ILE A 46 -4.30 -4.80 3.13
N HIS A 47 -4.46 -3.53 2.78
CA HIS A 47 -5.63 -3.04 2.04
C HIS A 47 -5.25 -2.42 0.69
N GLY A 48 -3.95 -2.17 0.48
CA GLY A 48 -3.42 -1.61 -0.76
C GLY A 48 -1.99 -2.03 -1.05
N ILE A 49 -1.55 -1.76 -2.27
CA ILE A 49 -0.19 -1.98 -2.73
C ILE A 49 0.19 -0.89 -3.74
N GLU A 50 1.42 -0.39 -3.63
CA GLU A 50 1.92 0.59 -4.57
C GLU A 50 2.25 -0.05 -5.93
N ILE A 51 1.76 0.56 -7.01
CA ILE A 51 2.02 0.15 -8.40
C ILE A 51 2.94 1.11 -9.14
N LYS A 52 2.96 2.39 -8.76
CA LYS A 52 3.91 3.36 -9.29
C LYS A 52 4.53 4.18 -8.19
N ASN A 53 5.81 4.42 -8.35
CA ASN A 53 6.62 5.18 -7.42
C ASN A 53 7.54 6.14 -8.19
N GLY A 54 7.67 7.38 -7.74
CA GLY A 54 8.55 8.37 -8.37
C GLY A 54 10.04 8.04 -8.29
N SER A 55 10.43 7.22 -7.30
CA SER A 55 11.80 6.84 -6.96
C SER A 55 12.15 5.40 -7.37
N TRP A 56 11.16 4.53 -7.60
CA TRP A 56 11.36 3.10 -7.83
C TRP A 56 10.64 2.59 -9.09
N GLN A 57 11.32 1.77 -9.91
CA GLN A 57 10.67 1.01 -10.97
C GLN A 57 10.08 -0.28 -10.40
N LEU A 58 8.75 -0.33 -10.31
CA LEU A 58 8.02 -1.47 -9.76
C LEU A 58 7.68 -2.49 -10.84
N GLN A 59 7.60 -3.76 -10.43
CA GLN A 59 7.16 -4.86 -11.30
C GLN A 59 5.63 -4.81 -11.46
N GLU A 60 5.12 -3.84 -12.23
CA GLU A 60 3.68 -3.52 -12.29
C GLU A 60 2.79 -4.74 -12.56
N ASP A 61 3.22 -5.64 -13.45
CA ASP A 61 2.44 -6.85 -13.77
C ASP A 61 2.27 -7.75 -12.55
N ARG A 62 3.32 -7.91 -11.75
CA ARG A 62 3.27 -8.67 -10.50
C ARG A 62 2.46 -7.94 -9.43
N VAL A 63 2.56 -6.62 -9.36
CA VAL A 63 1.70 -5.80 -8.48
C VAL A 63 0.22 -6.02 -8.81
N ARG A 64 -0.16 -5.96 -10.09
CA ARG A 64 -1.54 -6.19 -10.54
C ARG A 64 -2.02 -7.61 -10.22
N GLU A 65 -1.17 -8.62 -10.42
CA GLU A 65 -1.48 -10.01 -10.08
C GLU A 65 -1.79 -10.15 -8.57
N VAL A 66 -0.91 -9.63 -7.72
CA VAL A 66 -1.07 -9.69 -6.26
C VAL A 66 -2.30 -8.89 -5.82
N ALA A 67 -2.48 -7.68 -6.33
CA ALA A 67 -3.63 -6.84 -6.00
C ALA A 67 -4.95 -7.55 -6.36
N GLY A 68 -5.01 -8.21 -7.52
CA GLY A 68 -6.18 -9.00 -7.90
C GLY A 68 -6.41 -10.21 -6.98
N ARG A 69 -5.34 -10.89 -6.56
CA ARG A 69 -5.43 -12.08 -5.69
C ARG A 69 -5.93 -11.75 -4.28
N TYR A 70 -5.47 -10.64 -3.71
CA TYR A 70 -5.78 -10.23 -2.33
C TYR A 70 -6.81 -9.08 -2.27
N ASN A 71 -7.40 -8.70 -3.40
CA ASN A 71 -8.35 -7.59 -3.51
C ASN A 71 -7.82 -6.26 -2.93
N LEU A 72 -6.58 -5.92 -3.27
CA LEU A 72 -5.89 -4.72 -2.78
C LEU A 72 -6.15 -3.51 -3.69
N LEU A 73 -6.24 -2.32 -3.10
CA LEU A 73 -6.21 -1.06 -3.85
C LEU A 73 -4.83 -0.82 -4.47
N LEU A 74 -4.80 -0.47 -5.75
CA LEU A 74 -3.59 -0.03 -6.44
C LEU A 74 -3.36 1.46 -6.14
N LEU A 75 -2.16 1.79 -5.69
CA LEU A 75 -1.80 3.15 -5.30
C LEU A 75 -0.56 3.64 -6.05
N GLU A 76 -0.52 4.93 -6.36
CA GLU A 76 0.67 5.62 -6.89
C GLU A 76 1.16 6.63 -5.84
N ASN A 77 2.42 6.57 -5.42
CA ASN A 77 2.97 7.59 -4.52
C ASN A 77 4.31 8.13 -5.01
N SER A 78 4.62 9.36 -4.61
CA SER A 78 5.80 10.06 -5.11
C SER A 78 7.11 9.63 -4.45
N ASP A 79 7.06 9.06 -3.24
CA ASP A 79 8.25 8.79 -2.39
C ASP A 79 9.23 9.99 -2.38
N ALA A 80 8.66 11.16 -2.10
CA ALA A 80 9.30 12.43 -2.33
C ALA A 80 10.35 12.71 -1.24
N HIS A 81 11.63 12.73 -1.65
CA HIS A 81 12.75 13.12 -0.79
C HIS A 81 13.09 14.62 -0.91
N SER A 82 12.41 15.35 -1.80
CA SER A 82 12.48 16.80 -1.92
C SER A 82 11.09 17.41 -2.12
N VAL A 83 10.93 18.68 -1.76
CA VAL A 83 9.66 19.40 -1.91
C VAL A 83 9.20 19.46 -3.37
N ARG A 84 10.13 19.43 -4.33
CA ARG A 84 9.81 19.51 -5.76
C ARG A 84 9.17 18.24 -6.30
N ASP A 85 9.38 17.12 -5.61
CA ASP A 85 8.91 15.81 -6.04
C ASP A 85 7.56 15.44 -5.40
N ILE A 86 7.07 16.27 -4.47
CA ILE A 86 5.76 16.09 -3.83
C ILE A 86 4.69 16.08 -4.93
N ALA A 87 3.81 15.08 -4.86
CA ALA A 87 2.69 14.89 -5.79
C ALA A 87 3.09 14.63 -7.26
N SER A 88 4.34 14.22 -7.54
CA SER A 88 4.71 13.66 -8.84
C SER A 88 3.87 12.42 -9.21
N HIS A 89 3.42 11.69 -8.18
CA HIS A 89 2.38 10.68 -8.22
C HIS A 89 1.41 10.92 -7.06
N TYR A 90 0.13 10.71 -7.29
CA TYR A 90 -0.93 10.90 -6.30
C TYR A 90 -2.13 10.01 -6.62
N ASN A 91 -2.99 9.83 -5.63
CA ASN A 91 -4.24 9.10 -5.76
C ASN A 91 -5.41 10.04 -5.52
N GLU A 92 -6.45 9.94 -6.35
CA GLU A 92 -7.76 10.52 -6.08
C GLU A 92 -8.69 9.39 -5.67
N ILE A 93 -9.07 9.34 -4.40
CA ILE A 93 -9.90 8.29 -3.81
C ILE A 93 -11.01 8.96 -3.01
N ASP A 94 -12.24 8.50 -3.19
CA ASP A 94 -13.35 8.93 -2.34
C ASP A 94 -13.11 8.50 -0.89
N LEU A 95 -13.39 9.38 0.06
CA LEU A 95 -13.13 9.07 1.47
C LEU A 95 -13.93 7.86 1.94
N GLU A 96 -15.19 7.71 1.52
CA GLU A 96 -16.03 6.57 1.90
C GLU A 96 -15.47 5.25 1.34
N ASP A 97 -14.92 5.27 0.14
CA ASP A 97 -14.28 4.10 -0.46
C ASP A 97 -12.98 3.74 0.26
N LEU A 98 -12.20 4.74 0.68
CA LEU A 98 -11.03 4.53 1.53
C LEU A 98 -11.42 3.95 2.90
N TYR A 99 -12.45 4.47 3.55
CA TYR A 99 -12.95 3.94 4.82
C TYR A 99 -13.41 2.49 4.69
N ARG A 100 -14.15 2.17 3.62
CA ARG A 100 -14.66 0.82 3.33
C ARG A 100 -13.53 -0.17 3.06
N SER A 101 -12.49 0.26 2.35
CA SER A 101 -11.32 -0.58 2.08
C SER A 101 -10.53 -0.95 3.34
N ALA A 102 -10.62 -0.13 4.39
CA ALA A 102 -10.00 -0.37 5.70
C ALA A 102 -10.93 -1.13 6.67
N GLU A 103 -12.11 -1.57 6.21
CA GLU A 103 -12.95 -2.46 7.01
C GLU A 103 -12.34 -3.85 7.01
N VAL A 104 -11.99 -4.32 8.21
CA VAL A 104 -11.54 -5.70 8.40
C VAL A 104 -12.64 -6.60 7.88
N SER A 105 -12.34 -7.39 6.85
CA SER A 105 -13.20 -8.50 6.44
C SER A 105 -13.16 -9.53 7.57
N GLY A 106 -14.08 -9.38 8.52
CA GLY A 106 -14.32 -10.38 9.55
C GLY A 106 -14.75 -11.67 8.87
N TYR A 107 -13.89 -12.68 8.90
CA TYR A 107 -14.26 -14.06 8.68
C TYR A 107 -14.63 -14.71 10.01
#